data_AF-A0AB74AWN4-F1
#
_entry.id   AF-A0AB74AWN4-F1
#
_cell.length_a   1.000
_cell.length_b   1.000
_cell.length_c   1.000
_cell.angle_alpha   90.00
_cell.angle_beta   90.00
_cell.angle_gamma   90.00
#
_symmetry.space_group_name_H-M   'P 1'
#
loop_
_entity.id
_entity.type
_entity.pdbx_description
1 polymer ?
#
loop_
_entity_poly.entity_id
_entity_poly.type
_entity_poly.pdbx_seq_one_letter_code
_entity_poly.pdbx_strand_id
1 'polypeptide(L)'
;MFWLAVELIYQRTRSNGAGATGNPQIPGFEDRQQYIDNCASSNPSVQRAVISQAHKASQDGITATPTLVIKDKVSGRSIKLQGAPDGDVLLSAIDWLASTKDL
;
A
#
# COMPACT_ATOMS: atom_id res chain seq x y z
N MET A 1 -1.98 11.62 8.89
CA MET A 1 -2.52 12.09 7.61
C MET A 1 -2.72 10.98 6.60
N PHE A 2 -1.66 10.42 6.00
CA PHE A 2 -1.80 9.36 5.00
C PHE A 2 -2.63 8.16 5.50
N TRP A 3 -2.27 7.58 6.65
CA TRP A 3 -2.97 6.42 7.21
C TRP A 3 -4.44 6.70 7.56
N LEU A 4 -4.73 7.89 8.10
CA LEU A 4 -6.11 8.30 8.37
C LEU A 4 -6.93 8.41 7.08
N ALA A 5 -6.36 8.94 6.00
CA ALA A 5 -7.03 8.98 4.71
C ALA A 5 -7.31 7.58 4.15
N VAL A 6 -6.36 6.64 4.29
CA VAL A 6 -6.55 5.23 3.91
C VAL A 6 -7.71 4.61 4.69
N GLU A 7 -7.74 4.81 6.01
CA GLU A 7 -8.82 4.31 6.87
C GLU A 7 -10.18 4.89 6.46
N LEU A 8 -10.26 6.21 6.27
CA LEU A 8 -11.49 6.88 5.83
C LEU A 8 -11.97 6.40 4.45
N ILE A 9 -11.06 6.05 3.53
CA ILE A 9 -11.41 5.44 2.24
C ILE A 9 -11.99 4.04 2.45
N TYR A 10 -11.36 3.20 3.27
CA TYR A 10 -11.88 1.85 3.56
C TYR A 10 -13.24 1.87 4.27
N GLN A 11 -13.48 2.86 5.13
CA GLN A 11 -14.77 3.01 5.82
C GLN A 11 -15.89 3.50 4.88
N ARG A 12 -15.56 4.22 3.80
CA ARG A 12 -16.54 4.91 2.93
C ARG A 12 -16.67 4.31 1.54
N THR A 13 -15.76 3.43 1.14
CA THR A 13 -15.86 2.71 -0.14
C THR A 13 -17.05 1.77 -0.12
N ARG A 14 -17.76 1.70 -1.24
CA ARG A 14 -18.82 0.71 -1.48
C ARG A 14 -18.26 -0.66 -1.89
N SER A 15 -16.94 -0.82 -1.80
CA SER A 15 -16.18 -2.02 -2.17
C SER A 15 -16.30 -2.40 -3.65
N ASN A 16 -15.56 -3.43 -4.08
CA ASN A 16 -15.71 -4.10 -5.38
C ASN A 16 -15.76 -3.16 -6.61
N GLY A 17 -14.98 -2.07 -6.59
CA GLY A 17 -14.93 -1.09 -7.68
C GLY A 17 -16.06 -0.06 -7.70
N ALA A 18 -17.02 -0.12 -6.77
CA ALA A 18 -18.13 0.85 -6.67
C ALA A 18 -17.71 2.22 -6.12
N GLY A 19 -16.43 2.37 -5.72
CA GLY A 19 -15.83 3.62 -5.28
C GLY A 19 -16.42 4.19 -4.00
N ALA A 20 -16.02 5.42 -3.66
CA ALA A 20 -16.55 6.21 -2.55
C ALA A 20 -17.24 7.48 -3.09
N THR A 21 -18.06 8.13 -2.26
CA THR A 21 -18.66 9.44 -2.59
C THR A 21 -17.60 10.54 -2.46
N GLY A 22 -16.78 10.72 -3.50
CA GLY A 22 -15.72 11.71 -3.54
C GLY A 22 -14.53 11.38 -2.62
N ASN A 23 -13.63 12.36 -2.45
CA ASN A 23 -12.48 12.21 -1.56
C ASN A 23 -12.91 12.33 -0.09
N PRO A 24 -12.23 11.62 0.84
CA PRO A 24 -12.52 11.75 2.25
C PRO A 24 -12.22 13.17 2.74
N GLN A 25 -13.11 13.70 3.57
CA GLN A 25 -12.82 14.87 4.39
C GLN A 25 -11.91 14.43 5.53
N ILE A 26 -10.70 14.97 5.61
CA ILE A 26 -9.73 14.56 6.63
C ILE A 26 -9.80 15.56 7.80
N PRO A 27 -10.13 15.11 9.03
CA PRO A 27 -10.19 15.99 10.20
C PRO A 27 -8.91 16.80 10.41
N GLY A 28 -9.06 18.11 10.63
CA GLY A 28 -7.96 19.06 10.82
C GLY A 28 -7.33 19.58 9.53
N PHE A 29 -7.93 19.28 8.37
CA PHE A 29 -7.47 19.70 7.04
C PHE A 29 -8.62 20.26 6.18
N GLU A 30 -9.68 20.72 6.83
CA GLU A 30 -10.87 21.26 6.18
C GLU A 30 -10.53 22.47 5.29
N ASP A 31 -9.57 23.30 5.72
CA ASP A 31 -9.04 24.44 4.99
C ASP A 31 -8.27 24.06 3.70
N ARG A 32 -7.85 22.79 3.60
CA ARG A 32 -7.06 22.26 2.48
C ARG A 32 -7.84 21.29 1.59
N GLN A 33 -9.13 21.09 1.84
CA GLN A 33 -9.91 20.10 1.11
C GLN A 33 -9.86 20.32 -0.41
N GLN A 34 -9.97 21.58 -0.86
CA GLN A 34 -9.90 21.90 -2.29
C GLN A 34 -8.55 21.51 -2.92
N TYR A 35 -7.44 21.66 -2.18
CA TYR A 35 -6.12 21.21 -2.65
C TYR A 35 -6.03 19.70 -2.74
N ILE A 36 -6.61 18.97 -1.78
CA ILE A 36 -6.69 17.51 -1.79
C ILE A 36 -7.51 17.04 -3.00
N ASP A 37 -8.65 17.68 -3.25
CA ASP A 37 -9.53 17.34 -4.37
C ASP A 37 -8.87 17.60 -5.73
N ASN A 38 -8.22 18.75 -5.87
CA ASN A 38 -7.47 19.09 -7.07
C ASN A 38 -6.28 18.15 -7.26
N CYS A 39 -5.58 17.79 -6.18
CA CYS A 39 -4.45 16.88 -6.24
C CYS A 39 -4.88 15.48 -6.73
N ALA A 40 -5.95 14.93 -6.13
CA ALA A 40 -6.48 13.63 -6.49
C ALA A 40 -7.02 13.57 -7.93
N SER A 41 -7.63 14.66 -8.41
CA SER A 41 -8.24 14.71 -9.75
C SER A 41 -7.27 15.08 -10.88
N SER A 42 -6.22 15.86 -10.60
CA SER A 42 -5.46 16.53 -11.67
C SER A 42 -3.94 16.56 -11.50
N ASN A 43 -3.36 16.07 -10.39
CA ASN A 43 -1.91 16.10 -10.22
C ASN A 43 -1.21 14.98 -11.01
N PRO A 44 -0.47 15.31 -12.09
CA PRO A 44 0.10 14.29 -12.97
C PRO A 44 1.25 13.52 -12.32
N SER A 45 1.96 14.14 -11.36
CA SER A 45 3.06 13.48 -10.66
C SER A 45 2.55 12.44 -9.66
N VAL A 46 1.45 12.72 -8.97
CA VAL A 46 0.79 11.75 -8.08
C VAL A 46 0.19 10.60 -8.89
N GLN A 47 -0.52 10.91 -9.98
CA GLN A 47 -1.06 9.89 -10.88
C GLN A 47 0.04 8.96 -11.41
N ARG A 48 1.15 9.53 -11.91
CA ARG A 48 2.31 8.75 -12.39
C ARG A 48 2.91 7.86 -11.30
N ALA A 49 3.01 8.35 -10.07
CA ALA A 49 3.53 7.57 -8.96
C ALA A 49 2.67 6.33 -8.66
N VAL A 50 1.34 6.48 -8.59
CA VAL A 50 0.41 5.37 -8.33
C VAL A 50 0.43 4.34 -9.46
N ILE A 51 0.38 4.79 -10.72
CA ILE A 51 0.47 3.90 -11.90
C ILE A 51 1.81 3.14 -11.91
N SER A 52 2.92 3.83 -11.63
CA SER A 52 4.25 3.22 -11.59
C SER A 52 4.34 2.12 -10.52
N GLN A 53 3.80 2.37 -9.32
CA GLN A 53 3.75 1.37 -8.26
C GLN A 53 2.93 0.14 -8.65
N ALA A 54 1.73 0.34 -9.23
CA ALA A 54 0.89 -0.77 -9.70
C ALA A 54 1.57 -1.58 -10.81
N HIS A 55 2.19 -0.90 -11.77
CA HIS A 55 2.92 -1.55 -12.86
C HIS A 55 4.13 -2.34 -12.34
N LYS A 56 4.89 -1.77 -11.40
CA LYS A 56 6.03 -2.46 -10.78
C LYS A 56 5.59 -3.73 -10.05
N ALA A 57 4.48 -3.68 -9.30
CA ALA A 57 3.90 -4.85 -8.66
C ALA A 57 3.55 -5.95 -9.68
N SER A 58 2.94 -5.58 -10.81
CA SER A 58 2.62 -6.52 -11.90
C SER A 58 3.89 -7.15 -12.50
N GLN A 59 4.93 -6.35 -12.76
CA GLN A 59 6.24 -6.85 -13.23
C GLN A 59 6.91 -7.81 -12.24
N ASP A 60 6.69 -7.61 -10.94
CA ASP A 60 7.19 -8.48 -9.87
C ASP A 60 6.30 -9.73 -9.64
N GLY A 61 5.35 -9.98 -10.55
CA GLY A 61 4.44 -11.11 -10.50
C GLY A 61 3.48 -11.07 -9.31
N ILE A 62 3.05 -9.87 -8.90
CA ILE A 62 1.97 -9.68 -7.93
C ILE A 62 0.65 -9.60 -8.71
N THR A 63 -0.22 -10.59 -8.49
CA THR A 63 -1.49 -10.74 -9.22
C THR A 63 -2.72 -10.52 -8.33
N ALA A 64 -2.55 -10.40 -7.01
CA ALA A 64 -3.63 -10.23 -6.05
C ALA A 64 -3.22 -9.33 -4.88
N THR A 65 -4.20 -8.66 -4.28
CA THR A 65 -4.05 -7.84 -3.08
C THR A 65 -4.85 -8.44 -1.91
N PRO A 66 -4.36 -8.32 -0.66
CA PRO A 66 -3.02 -7.82 -0.29
C PRO A 66 -1.90 -8.80 -0.67
N THR A 67 -0.70 -8.27 -0.90
CA THR A 67 0.55 -9.03 -1.03
C THR A 67 1.63 -8.25 -0.28
N LEU A 68 2.42 -8.94 0.54
CA LEU A 68 3.56 -8.37 1.26
C LEU A 68 4.86 -8.73 0.55
N VAL A 69 5.75 -7.75 0.40
CA VAL A 69 7.15 -7.97 0.02
C VAL A 69 8.01 -7.51 1.19
N ILE A 70 8.56 -8.46 1.94
CA ILE A 70 9.41 -8.19 3.10
C ILE A 70 10.85 -8.19 2.61
N LYS A 71 11.58 -7.13 2.92
CA LYS A 71 12.98 -6.95 2.51
C LYS A 71 13.86 -6.73 3.73
N ASP A 72 14.85 -7.60 3.90
CA ASP A 72 15.95 -7.33 4.81
C ASP A 72 16.88 -6.29 4.16
N LYS A 73 17.06 -5.16 4.83
CA LYS A 73 17.91 -4.06 4.35
C LYS A 73 19.40 -4.33 4.54
N VAL A 74 19.78 -5.24 5.45
CA VAL A 74 21.17 -5.60 5.71
C VAL A 74 21.69 -6.55 4.64
N SER A 75 21.02 -7.71 4.45
CA SER A 75 21.43 -8.68 3.43
C SER A 75 20.91 -8.36 2.01
N GLY A 76 19.90 -7.49 1.90
CA GLY A 76 19.21 -7.20 0.64
C GLY A 76 18.24 -8.30 0.21
N ARG A 77 18.15 -9.43 0.94
CA ARG A 77 17.21 -10.52 0.67
C ARG A 77 15.77 -10.05 0.78
N SER A 78 14.88 -10.70 0.04
CA SER A 78 13.45 -10.43 0.12
C SER A 78 12.62 -11.70 -0.03
N ILE A 79 11.44 -11.68 0.54
CA ILE A 79 10.42 -12.73 0.41
C ILE A 79 9.07 -12.08 0.10
N LYS A 80 8.29 -12.74 -0.78
CA LYS A 80 6.95 -12.31 -1.19
C LYS A 80 5.91 -13.25 -0.57
N LEU A 81 4.92 -12.69 0.11
CA LEU A 81 3.79 -13.41 0.71
C LEU A 81 2.48 -12.90 0.09
N GLN A 82 1.76 -13.76 -0.62
CA GLN A 82 0.45 -13.41 -1.17
C GLN A 82 -0.65 -13.61 -0.12
N GLY A 83 -1.62 -12.68 -0.07
CA GLY A 83 -2.69 -12.67 0.91
C GLY A 83 -2.38 -11.83 2.15
N ALA A 84 -3.23 -11.97 3.17
CA ALA A 84 -3.08 -11.33 4.47
C ALA A 84 -2.56 -12.38 5.47
N PRO A 85 -1.23 -12.61 5.55
CA PRO A 85 -0.67 -13.58 6.48
C PRO A 85 -0.98 -13.17 7.92
N ASP A 86 -1.20 -14.17 8.77
CA ASP A 86 -1.26 -13.96 10.22
C ASP A 86 0.13 -13.64 10.80
N GLY A 87 0.16 -13.39 12.11
CA GLY A 87 1.40 -13.07 12.82
C GLY A 87 2.46 -14.16 12.74
N ASP A 88 2.07 -15.43 12.81
CA ASP A 88 3.01 -16.55 12.87
C ASP A 88 3.69 -16.76 11.51
N VAL A 89 2.92 -16.64 10.42
CA VAL A 89 3.47 -16.67 9.05
C VAL A 89 4.42 -15.49 8.83
N LEU A 90 4.06 -14.30 9.30
CA LEU A 90 4.90 -13.12 9.18
C LEU A 90 6.22 -13.26 9.96
N LEU A 91 6.16 -13.75 11.21
CA LEU A 91 7.34 -13.99 12.04
C LEU A 91 8.26 -15.04 11.42
N SER A 92 7.68 -16.12 10.88
CA SER A 92 8.44 -17.17 10.18
C SER A 92 9.15 -16.65 8.93
N ALA A 93 8.51 -15.74 8.18
CA ALA A 93 9.12 -15.12 7.00
C ALA A 93 10.29 -14.19 7.37
N ILE A 94 10.18 -13.49 8.50
CA ILE A 94 11.25 -12.65 9.03
C ILE A 94 12.42 -13.50 9.52
N ASP A 95 12.15 -14.60 10.24
CA ASP A 95 13.18 -15.55 10.69
C ASP A 95 13.93 -16.17 9.48
N TRP A 96 13.19 -16.56 8.44
CA TRP A 96 13.79 -17.06 7.19
C TRP A 96 14.69 -16.01 6.50
N LEU A 97 14.34 -14.72 6.57
CA LEU A 97 15.16 -13.64 6.03
C LEU A 97 16.41 -13.37 6.88
N ALA A 98 16.25 -13.40 8.20
CA ALA A 98 17.29 -13.05 9.16
C ALA A 98 18.26 -14.20 9.45
N SER A 99 17.87 -15.44 9.16
CA SER A 99 18.76 -16.59 9.22
C SER A 99 19.89 -16.41 8.21
N THR A 100 21.05 -16.00 8.73
CA THR A 100 22.32 -16.03 8.02
C THR A 100 22.57 -17.49 7.65
N LYS A 101 22.88 -17.75 6.37
CA LYS A 101 23.77 -18.88 6.10
C LYS A 101 25.10 -18.49 6.72
N ASP A 102 25.31 -18.90 7.97
CA ASP A 102 26.66 -19.12 8.45
C ASP A 102 27.25 -20.21 7.56
N LEU A 103 28.16 -19.81 6.68
CA LEU A 103 29.22 -20.61 6.03
C LEU A 103 30.14 -19.67 5.25
#